data_AF-A0A1X6YQJ0-F1
#
_entry.id   AF-A0A1X6YQJ0-F1
#
_cell.length_a   1.000
_cell.length_b   1.000
_cell.length_c   1.000
_cell.angle_alpha   90.00
_cell.angle_beta   90.00
_cell.angle_gamma   90.00
#
_symmetry.space_group_name_H-M   'P 1'
#
loop_
_entity.id
_entity.type
_entity.pdbx_description
1 polymer ?
#
loop_
_entity_poly.entity_id
_entity_poly.type
_entity_poly.pdbx_seq_one_letter_code
_entity_poly.pdbx_strand_id
1 'polypeptide(L)'
;MAMSDKDDMPGLEVFFDAARRHAAEPSAALMARIDEDAQAVQALAQRPAPQSTRRSTLSSQLYRLLGGWPAMTGLATAAVAGVWLGISLPEGILDGTSDAAYLVDVAPELAFDLAGGDF
;
A
#
# COMPACT_ATOMS: atom_id res chain seq x y z
N MET A 1 27.42 -21.77 2.46
CA MET A 1 26.96 -20.37 2.32
C MET A 1 27.83 -19.73 1.25
N ALA A 2 27.47 -19.92 -0.02
CA ALA A 2 28.19 -19.34 -1.16
C ALA A 2 27.58 -17.96 -1.42
N MET A 3 28.20 -16.94 -0.85
CA MET A 3 27.86 -15.54 -1.14
C MET A 3 28.36 -15.25 -2.55
N SER A 4 27.43 -14.99 -3.46
CA SER A 4 27.72 -14.79 -4.87
C SER A 4 28.55 -13.53 -5.05
N ASP A 5 29.82 -13.69 -5.45
CA ASP A 5 30.82 -12.67 -5.82
C ASP A 5 30.42 -11.85 -7.08
N LYS A 6 29.12 -11.63 -7.30
CA LYS A 6 28.57 -10.88 -8.45
C LYS A 6 28.01 -9.52 -8.07
N ASP A 7 27.87 -9.25 -6.77
CA ASP A 7 27.29 -8.00 -6.26
C ASP A 7 28.35 -6.91 -5.98
N ASP A 8 29.64 -7.27 -5.90
CA ASP A 8 30.77 -6.35 -5.69
C ASP A 8 31.48 -6.00 -7.01
N MET A 9 30.73 -5.51 -8.00
CA MET A 9 31.31 -4.83 -9.17
C MET A 9 31.16 -3.31 -9.01
N PRO A 10 32.05 -2.65 -8.23
CA PRO A 10 31.99 -1.20 -8.05
C PRO A 10 32.15 -0.49 -9.39
N GLY A 11 31.16 0.33 -9.76
CA GLY A 11 31.19 1.16 -10.97
C GLY A 11 30.24 0.76 -12.10
N LEU A 12 29.44 -0.31 -11.95
CA LEU A 12 28.38 -0.67 -12.92
C LEU A 12 27.38 0.47 -13.17
N GLU A 13 27.09 1.27 -12.15
CA GLU A 13 26.16 2.40 -12.27
C GLU A 13 26.59 3.41 -13.34
N VAL A 14 27.89 3.64 -13.51
CA VAL A 14 28.40 4.54 -14.56
C VAL A 14 28.09 3.99 -15.96
N PHE A 15 28.19 2.65 -16.13
CA PHE A 15 27.85 1.99 -17.38
C PHE A 15 26.33 1.96 -17.63
N PHE A 16 25.51 1.76 -16.60
CA PHE A 16 24.05 1.83 -16.72
C PHE A 16 23.54 3.23 -17.00
N ASP A 17 24.15 4.26 -16.40
CA ASP A 17 23.86 5.66 -16.73
C ASP A 17 24.23 5.99 -18.17
N ALA A 18 25.37 5.50 -18.65
CA ALA A 18 25.76 5.65 -20.05
C ALA A 18 24.78 4.95 -21.00
N ALA A 19 24.35 3.73 -20.67
CA ALA A 19 23.37 2.98 -21.45
C ALA A 19 22.00 3.67 -21.50
N ARG A 20 21.53 4.26 -20.39
CA ARG A 20 20.28 5.05 -20.37
C ARG A 20 20.35 6.31 -21.22
N ARG A 21 21.49 7.01 -21.20
CA ARG A 21 21.73 8.21 -22.03
C ARG A 21 21.84 7.91 -23.52
N HIS A 22 22.28 6.70 -23.87
CA HIS A 22 22.45 6.24 -25.24
C HIS A 22 21.63 4.99 -25.53
N ALA A 23 20.33 5.07 -25.25
CA ALA A 23 19.42 3.98 -25.56
C ALA A 23 19.39 3.74 -27.07
N ALA A 24 19.82 2.55 -27.51
CA ALA A 24 19.70 2.14 -28.90
C ALA A 24 18.22 1.93 -29.24
N GLU A 25 17.79 2.46 -30.38
CA GLU A 25 16.44 2.25 -30.84
C GLU A 25 16.26 0.79 -31.29
N PRO A 26 15.22 0.07 -30.80
CA PRO A 26 14.95 -1.29 -31.24
C PRO A 26 14.60 -1.30 -32.73
N SER A 27 15.00 -2.36 -33.43
CA SER A 27 14.69 -2.47 -34.86
C SER A 27 13.18 -2.61 -35.09
N ALA A 28 12.67 -2.03 -36.18
CA ALA A 28 11.26 -2.13 -36.54
C ALA A 28 10.81 -3.60 -36.69
N ALA A 29 11.69 -4.48 -37.17
CA ALA A 29 11.42 -5.91 -37.30
C ALA A 29 11.25 -6.61 -35.93
N LEU A 30 12.01 -6.18 -34.91
CA LEU A 30 11.84 -6.68 -33.55
C LEU A 30 10.50 -6.20 -32.96
N MET A 31 10.17 -4.92 -33.13
CA MET A 31 8.90 -4.36 -32.65
C MET A 31 7.70 -5.06 -33.27
N ALA A 32 7.71 -5.32 -34.59
CA ALA A 32 6.64 -6.05 -35.26
C ALA A 32 6.43 -7.46 -34.69
N ARG A 33 7.52 -8.17 -34.34
CA ARG A 33 7.42 -9.49 -33.71
C ARG A 33 6.87 -9.43 -32.29
N ILE A 34 7.25 -8.41 -31.51
CA ILE A 34 6.71 -8.20 -30.16
C ILE A 34 5.20 -7.94 -30.25
N ASP A 35 4.75 -7.14 -31.20
CA ASP A 35 3.33 -6.85 -31.40
C ASP A 35 2.55 -8.10 -31.80
N GLU A 36 3.08 -8.93 -32.72
CA GLU A 36 2.47 -10.20 -33.10
C GLU A 36 2.36 -11.16 -31.90
N ASP A 37 3.42 -11.28 -31.09
CA ASP A 37 3.43 -12.14 -29.90
C ASP A 37 2.45 -11.63 -28.83
N ALA A 38 2.42 -10.31 -28.61
CA ALA A 38 1.46 -9.68 -27.70
C ALA A 38 0.02 -9.95 -28.13
N GLN A 39 -0.28 -9.85 -29.43
CA GLN A 39 -1.60 -10.19 -29.97
C GLN A 39 -1.93 -11.67 -29.75
N ALA A 40 -0.98 -12.58 -29.96
CA ALA A 40 -1.18 -14.01 -29.72
C ALA A 40 -1.48 -14.30 -28.24
N VAL A 41 -0.74 -13.69 -27.30
CA VAL A 41 -0.98 -13.83 -25.85
C VAL A 41 -2.32 -13.21 -25.45
N GLN A 42 -2.68 -12.04 -25.97
CA GLN A 42 -3.97 -11.41 -25.70
C GLN A 42 -5.13 -12.26 -26.21
N ALA A 43 -5.01 -12.86 -27.40
CA ALA A 43 -6.03 -13.76 -27.94
C ALA A 43 -6.21 -15.00 -27.04
N LEU A 44 -5.13 -15.53 -26.46
CA LEU A 44 -5.19 -16.63 -25.49
C LEU A 44 -5.83 -16.19 -24.16
N ALA A 45 -5.53 -14.98 -23.68
CA ALA A 45 -6.10 -14.44 -22.44
C ALA A 45 -7.58 -14.08 -22.57
N GLN A 46 -8.02 -13.67 -23.76
CA GLN A 46 -9.43 -13.40 -24.08
C GLN A 46 -10.25 -14.68 -24.25
N ARG A 47 -9.59 -15.84 -24.40
CA ARG A 47 -10.29 -17.12 -24.42
C ARG A 47 -10.97 -17.28 -23.07
N PRO A 48 -12.31 -17.42 -23.02
CA PRO A 48 -13.01 -17.62 -21.77
C PRO A 48 -12.37 -18.82 -21.08
N ALA A 49 -11.78 -18.61 -19.90
CA ALA A 49 -11.33 -19.72 -19.08
C ALA A 49 -12.52 -20.68 -18.93
N PRO A 50 -12.33 -22.01 -19.07
CA PRO A 50 -13.41 -22.95 -18.87
C PRO A 50 -14.05 -22.62 -17.51
N GLN A 51 -15.35 -22.31 -17.51
CA GLN A 51 -16.06 -21.96 -16.29
C GLN A 51 -15.86 -23.12 -15.32
N SER A 52 -14.97 -22.92 -14.35
CA SER A 52 -14.82 -23.87 -13.26
C SER A 52 -16.15 -23.86 -12.54
N THR A 53 -16.86 -24.97 -12.58
CA THR A 53 -18.10 -25.20 -11.84
C THR A 53 -17.88 -25.25 -10.32
N ARG A 54 -16.66 -24.93 -9.83
CA ARG A 54 -16.45 -24.68 -8.41
C ARG A 54 -17.23 -23.45 -8.03
N ARG A 55 -18.16 -23.63 -7.08
CA ARG A 55 -18.84 -22.55 -6.38
C ARG A 55 -17.80 -21.49 -6.02
N SER A 56 -17.89 -20.34 -6.68
CA SER A 56 -17.09 -19.17 -6.38
C SER A 56 -17.24 -18.88 -4.88
N THR A 57 -16.14 -18.96 -4.13
CA THR A 57 -16.15 -18.57 -2.72
C THR A 57 -16.27 -17.05 -2.66
N LEU A 58 -16.93 -16.52 -1.63
CA LEU A 58 -17.05 -15.06 -1.44
C LEU A 58 -15.70 -14.35 -1.49
N SER A 59 -14.65 -15.01 -1.01
CA SER A 59 -13.26 -14.54 -1.14
C SER A 59 -12.84 -14.36 -2.59
N SER A 60 -13.06 -15.32 -3.49
CA SER A 60 -12.63 -15.19 -4.89
C SER A 60 -13.40 -14.11 -5.65
N GLN A 61 -14.66 -13.87 -5.28
CA GLN A 61 -15.43 -12.73 -5.76
C GLN A 61 -14.85 -11.40 -5.29
N LEU A 62 -14.50 -11.27 -4.01
CA LEU A 62 -13.86 -10.06 -3.48
C LEU A 62 -12.51 -9.80 -4.13
N TYR A 63 -11.66 -10.82 -4.27
CA TYR A 63 -10.37 -10.69 -4.98
C TYR A 63 -10.52 -10.21 -6.42
N ARG A 64 -11.55 -10.70 -7.12
CA ARG A 64 -11.82 -10.35 -8.51
C ARG A 64 -12.47 -8.97 -8.65
N LEU A 65 -13.26 -8.54 -7.67
CA LEU A 65 -13.90 -7.22 -7.62
C LEU A 65 -12.91 -6.11 -7.23
N LEU A 66 -11.95 -6.42 -6.36
CA LEU A 66 -10.90 -5.49 -5.93
C LEU A 66 -9.82 -5.29 -7.01
N GLY A 67 -9.78 -6.11 -8.07
CA GLY A 67 -8.80 -5.96 -9.16
C GLY A 67 -7.52 -6.79 -8.98
N GLY A 68 -7.56 -7.83 -8.13
CA GLY A 68 -6.47 -8.78 -7.94
C GLY A 68 -5.44 -8.36 -6.89
N TRP A 69 -4.23 -8.90 -7.04
CA TRP A 69 -3.12 -8.73 -6.08
C TRP A 69 -2.73 -7.26 -5.78
N PRO A 70 -2.78 -6.31 -6.74
CA PRO A 70 -2.42 -4.91 -6.44
C PRO A 70 -3.33 -4.24 -5.39
N ALA A 71 -4.60 -4.63 -5.33
CA ALA A 71 -5.51 -4.07 -4.32
C ALA A 71 -5.27 -4.65 -2.92
N MET A 72 -4.79 -5.90 -2.83
CA MET A 72 -4.40 -6.52 -1.57
C MET A 72 -3.18 -5.87 -0.95
N THR A 73 -2.20 -5.46 -1.77
CA THR A 73 -1.03 -4.75 -1.26
C THR A 73 -1.42 -3.38 -0.71
N GLY A 74 -2.32 -2.65 -1.39
CA GLY A 74 -2.88 -1.40 -0.88
C GLY A 74 -3.64 -1.57 0.44
N LEU A 75 -4.48 -2.61 0.54
CA LEU A 75 -5.23 -2.91 1.77
C LEU A 75 -4.30 -3.30 2.94
N ALA A 76 -3.25 -4.08 2.66
CA ALA A 76 -2.24 -4.44 3.65
C ALA A 76 -1.48 -3.20 4.14
N THR A 77 -1.05 -2.32 3.23
CA THR A 77 -0.38 -1.06 3.59
C THR A 77 -1.31 -0.15 4.41
N ALA A 78 -2.59 -0.05 4.05
CA ALA A 78 -3.57 0.72 4.82
C ALA A 78 -3.79 0.16 6.23
N ALA A 79 -3.82 -1.17 6.39
CA ALA A 79 -3.92 -1.81 7.69
C ALA A 79 -2.68 -1.52 8.55
N VAL A 80 -1.47 -1.64 7.99
CA VAL A 80 -0.21 -1.31 8.68
C VAL A 80 -0.17 0.17 9.06
N ALA A 81 -0.59 1.07 8.17
CA ALA A 81 -0.66 2.50 8.45
C ALA A 81 -1.68 2.81 9.57
N GLY A 82 -2.84 2.15 9.58
CA GLY A 82 -3.82 2.29 10.65
C GLY A 82 -3.30 1.81 12.00
N VAL A 83 -2.58 0.68 12.03
CA VAL A 83 -1.90 0.19 13.24
C VAL A 83 -0.83 1.19 13.70
N TRP A 84 0.00 1.68 12.79
CA TRP A 84 1.05 2.66 13.09
C TRP A 84 0.49 3.95 13.69
N LEU A 85 -0.57 4.49 13.08
CA LEU A 85 -1.25 5.70 13.56
C LEU A 85 -1.96 5.46 14.90
N GLY A 86 -2.51 4.26 15.13
CA GLY A 86 -3.16 3.89 16.38
C GLY A 86 -2.20 3.73 17.56
N ILE A 87 -0.95 3.29 17.32
CA ILE A 87 0.07 3.15 18.38
C ILE A 87 0.85 4.46 18.62
N SER A 88 0.86 5.37 17.65
CA SER A 88 1.61 6.64 17.73
C SER A 88 0.73 7.82 18.13
N LEU A 89 -0.25 7.60 19.03
CA LEU A 89 -0.94 8.72 19.67
C LEU A 89 0.13 9.65 20.27
N PRO A 90 0.26 10.90 19.80
CA PRO A 90 1.16 11.84 20.40
C PRO A 90 0.72 12.05 21.86
N GLU A 91 1.63 11.80 22.79
CA GLU A 91 1.48 12.01 24.24
C GLU A 91 0.86 13.40 24.56
N GLY A 92 1.00 14.37 23.65
CA GLY A 92 0.47 15.73 23.77
C GLY A 92 -1.04 15.92 23.64
N ILE A 93 -1.85 14.91 23.25
CA ILE A 93 -3.33 15.02 23.33
C ILE A 93 -3.81 14.72 24.76
N LEU A 94 -3.09 13.89 25.51
CA LEU A 94 -3.46 13.54 26.88
C LEU A 94 -3.00 14.62 27.87
N ASP A 95 -1.89 15.30 27.59
CA ASP A 95 -1.33 16.36 28.44
C ASP A 95 -2.10 17.71 28.33
N GLY A 96 -2.91 17.89 27.28
CA GLY A 96 -3.82 19.02 27.14
C GLY A 96 -5.17 18.83 27.85
N THR A 97 -5.42 17.64 28.40
CA THR A 97 -6.62 17.35 29.21
C THR A 97 -6.33 17.75 30.66
N SER A 98 -6.04 19.03 30.90
CA SER A 98 -6.22 19.57 32.24
C SER A 98 -7.71 19.46 32.56
N ASP A 99 -8.04 18.48 33.39
CA ASP A 99 -9.39 18.01 33.77
C ASP A 99 -10.40 19.15 34.02
N ALA A 100 -9.91 20.29 34.53
CA ALA A 100 -10.72 21.46 34.84
C ALA A 100 -11.33 22.16 33.62
N ALA A 101 -10.64 22.22 32.47
CA ALA A 101 -11.15 22.95 31.29
C ALA A 101 -12.24 22.17 30.56
N TYR A 102 -12.18 20.84 30.60
CA TYR A 102 -13.17 19.95 29.99
C TYR A 102 -14.43 19.83 30.88
N LEU A 103 -14.27 19.85 32.21
CA LEU A 103 -15.38 19.85 33.15
C LEU A 103 -16.21 21.14 33.11
N VAL A 104 -15.58 22.30 32.89
CA VAL A 104 -16.27 23.60 32.78
C VAL A 104 -17.26 23.65 31.60
N ASP A 105 -16.99 22.90 30.52
CA ASP A 105 -17.83 22.91 29.32
C ASP A 105 -18.92 21.82 29.35
N VAL A 106 -18.67 20.70 30.04
CA VAL A 106 -19.57 19.54 30.07
C VAL A 106 -20.53 19.55 31.26
N ALA A 107 -20.10 20.08 32.42
CA ALA A 107 -20.90 20.11 33.64
C ALA A 107 -20.40 21.23 34.57
N PRO A 108 -20.77 22.50 34.32
CA PRO A 108 -20.29 23.63 35.11
C PRO A 108 -20.63 23.53 36.60
N GLU A 109 -21.71 22.82 36.95
CA GLU A 109 -22.08 22.45 38.32
C GLU A 109 -21.03 21.62 39.08
N LEU A 110 -20.22 20.80 38.40
CA LEU A 110 -19.18 19.99 39.04
C LEU A 110 -17.92 20.79 39.36
N ALA A 111 -17.69 21.92 38.67
CA ALA A 111 -16.59 22.84 38.96
C ALA A 111 -16.83 23.63 40.25
N PHE A 112 -18.10 23.95 40.57
CA PHE A 112 -18.47 24.67 41.80
C PHE A 112 -18.32 23.82 43.06
N ASP A 113 -18.58 22.51 42.97
CA ASP A 113 -18.49 21.58 44.10
C ASP A 113 -17.03 21.35 44.54
N LEU A 114 -16.12 21.25 43.57
CA LEU A 114 -14.68 21.07 43.83
C LEU A 114 -13.98 22.36 44.32
N ALA A 115 -14.58 23.53 44.11
CA ALA A 115 -14.06 24.80 44.60
C ALA A 115 -14.35 25.06 46.09
N GLY A 116 -14.97 24.10 46.79
CA GLY A 116 -15.25 24.22 48.22
C GLY A 116 -16.49 25.05 48.51
N GLY A 117 -17.65 24.58 48.04
CA GLY A 117 -18.94 25.05 48.54
C GLY A 117 -19.29 24.39 49.87
N ASP A 118 -18.80 24.93 50.98
CA ASP A 118 -19.32 24.61 52.32
C ASP A 118 -20.68 25.34 52.49
N PHE A 119 -21.76 24.56 52.57
CA PHE A 119 -23.17 24.83 52.93
C PHE A 119 -23.85 26.15 52.50
#